data_AF-A0A0F0KZ98-F1
#
_entry.id   AF-A0A0F0KZ98-F1
#
_cell.length_a   1.000
_cell.length_b   1.000
_cell.length_c   1.000
_cell.angle_alpha   90.00
_cell.angle_beta   90.00
_cell.angle_gamma   90.00
#
_symmetry.space_group_name_H-M   'P 1'
#
loop_
_entity.id
_entity.type
_entity.pdbx_description
1 polymer ?
#
loop_
_entity_poly.entity_id
_entity_poly.type
_entity_poly.pdbx_seq_one_letter_code
_entity_poly.pdbx_strand_id
1 'polypeptide(L)'
;MSTNNTMTLRDQQIETADAWTSIPAYALPCGACGIAVQRPVDDSALDVLSVYRPAQGVHGPERVDLLTTRCETCRLLRAVALDLLSANADLRRRIGDPEIAADRLESALDALDIVGITSASTIDRLTGTMTALLKLMDTLTIPGGSAAWTLHARAAGYSGAPRTPANHSRWEHVPEGQRQVLRDAVAPLLARDVARPVDVFAPSDDDSPSGCLLCGVGAVHALREDAESVWTLMSADSVAIGGRPMPDTLDGVVCPRCDAAIDRAQGVGQQAMALSVRDFLGMPHYLRSLEHIDGLIGWAALPQGTQPNAHPWDHIDLSQIRESVNALLGYQPVGA
;
A
#
# COMPACT_ATOMS: atom_id res chain seq x y z
N MET A 1 -17.86 32.49 20.19
CA MET A 1 -17.59 33.23 18.94
C MET A 1 -17.27 32.19 17.88
N SER A 2 -18.30 31.71 17.16
CA SER A 2 -18.15 30.70 16.11
C SER A 2 -18.10 31.40 14.77
N THR A 3 -16.97 31.32 14.08
CA THR A 3 -16.83 31.74 12.69
C THR A 3 -17.26 30.59 11.79
N ASN A 4 -18.51 30.65 11.32
CA ASN A 4 -19.02 29.80 10.25
C ASN A 4 -18.32 30.17 8.94
N ASN A 5 -17.37 29.33 8.51
CA ASN A 5 -16.80 29.39 7.18
C ASN A 5 -17.69 28.58 6.23
N THR A 6 -18.79 29.20 5.80
CA THR A 6 -19.61 28.67 4.71
C THR A 6 -18.88 28.98 3.40
N MET A 7 -17.97 28.09 3.01
CA MET A 7 -17.27 28.17 1.73
C MET A 7 -18.31 27.91 0.61
N THR A 8 -18.74 28.98 -0.06
CA THR A 8 -19.69 28.94 -1.17
C THR A 8 -19.08 28.19 -2.35
N LEU A 9 -19.55 26.95 -2.58
CA LEU A 9 -19.30 26.11 -3.78
C LEU A 9 -19.70 26.80 -5.12
N ARG A 10 -20.18 28.04 -5.10
CA ARG A 10 -20.55 28.82 -6.29
C ARG A 10 -19.45 29.73 -6.82
N ASP A 11 -18.42 30.04 -6.04
CA ASP A 11 -17.37 30.98 -6.46
C ASP A 11 -16.17 30.30 -7.14
N GLN A 12 -16.19 28.97 -7.29
CA GLN A 12 -15.33 28.23 -8.22
C GLN A 12 -16.01 28.02 -9.58
N GLN A 13 -16.67 29.06 -10.11
CA GLN A 13 -16.99 29.12 -11.53
C GLN A 13 -15.69 29.27 -12.33
N ILE A 14 -14.99 28.14 -12.50
CA ILE A 14 -14.41 27.67 -13.77
C ILE A 14 -14.01 28.83 -14.70
N GLU A 15 -12.86 29.45 -14.43
CA GLU A 15 -12.13 30.32 -15.37
C GLU A 15 -11.49 29.51 -16.54
N THR A 16 -12.00 28.31 -16.88
CA THR A 16 -11.33 27.39 -17.83
C THR A 16 -11.96 27.31 -19.23
N ALA A 17 -12.85 28.23 -19.60
CA ALA A 17 -13.48 28.20 -20.92
C ALA A 17 -12.52 28.56 -22.08
N ASP A 18 -11.43 29.30 -21.82
CA ASP A 18 -10.58 29.89 -22.87
C ASP A 18 -9.35 29.04 -23.27
N ALA A 19 -9.11 27.87 -22.67
CA ALA A 19 -7.90 27.07 -22.95
C ALA A 19 -8.01 26.13 -24.18
N TRP A 20 -9.21 25.94 -24.74
CA TRP A 20 -9.44 25.01 -25.87
C TRP A 20 -9.05 25.66 -27.21
N THR A 21 -7.77 25.92 -27.41
CA THR A 21 -7.25 26.51 -28.66
C THR A 21 -7.22 25.48 -29.79
N SER A 22 -7.52 25.96 -30.99
CA SER A 22 -7.68 25.23 -32.27
C SER A 22 -6.92 23.91 -32.41
N ILE A 23 -7.60 22.81 -32.11
CA ILE A 23 -7.15 21.44 -32.37
C ILE A 23 -7.27 21.18 -33.90
N PRO A 24 -6.34 20.43 -34.52
CA PRO A 24 -6.46 20.01 -35.91
C PRO A 24 -7.85 19.43 -36.20
N ALA A 25 -8.41 19.76 -37.36
CA ALA A 25 -9.67 19.14 -37.79
C ALA A 25 -9.50 17.61 -37.71
N TYR A 26 -10.50 16.93 -37.15
CA TYR A 26 -10.56 15.46 -37.00
C TYR A 26 -9.67 14.83 -35.92
N ALA A 27 -9.00 15.59 -35.05
CA ALA A 27 -8.39 14.98 -33.87
C ALA A 27 -9.47 14.59 -32.83
N LEU A 28 -9.21 13.51 -32.11
CA LEU A 28 -10.03 13.03 -31.00
C LEU A 28 -9.24 13.16 -29.69
N PRO A 29 -9.89 13.45 -28.55
CA PRO A 29 -9.21 13.43 -27.27
C PRO A 29 -8.86 12.01 -26.86
N CYS A 30 -7.73 11.86 -26.19
CA CYS A 30 -7.44 10.69 -25.40
C CYS A 30 -8.40 10.63 -24.20
N GLY A 31 -9.20 9.58 -24.05
CA GLY A 31 -10.19 9.46 -22.96
C GLY A 31 -9.59 9.49 -21.55
N ALA A 32 -8.33 9.04 -21.41
CA ALA A 32 -7.55 9.15 -20.17
C ALA A 32 -6.94 10.55 -19.98
N CYS A 33 -5.88 10.91 -20.71
CA CYS A 33 -5.13 12.16 -20.46
C CYS A 33 -5.61 13.42 -21.19
N GLY A 34 -6.58 13.30 -22.09
CA GLY A 34 -7.18 14.41 -22.83
C GLY A 34 -6.36 14.97 -23.99
N ILE A 35 -5.12 14.51 -24.22
CA ILE A 35 -4.29 14.99 -25.34
C ILE A 35 -4.98 14.73 -26.69
N ALA A 36 -4.81 15.63 -27.65
CA ALA A 36 -5.27 15.44 -29.02
C ALA A 36 -4.53 14.27 -29.70
N VAL A 37 -5.30 13.35 -30.28
CA VAL A 37 -4.81 12.18 -31.01
C VAL A 37 -5.42 12.20 -32.40
N GLN A 38 -4.62 11.85 -33.41
CA GLN A 38 -5.15 11.65 -34.76
C GLN A 38 -6.20 10.54 -34.75
N ARG A 39 -7.35 10.75 -35.41
CA ARG A 39 -8.38 9.72 -35.51
C ARG A 39 -7.76 8.44 -36.11
N PRO A 40 -7.91 7.27 -35.44
CA PRO A 40 -7.42 6.02 -35.98
C PRO A 40 -8.11 5.69 -37.32
N VAL A 41 -7.41 4.96 -38.18
CA VAL A 41 -7.95 4.51 -39.48
C VAL A 41 -9.07 3.49 -39.26
N ASP A 42 -9.00 2.71 -38.18
CA ASP A 42 -9.99 1.74 -37.77
C ASP A 42 -10.87 2.31 -36.64
N ASP A 43 -12.20 2.21 -36.82
CA ASP A 43 -13.18 2.65 -35.84
C ASP A 43 -13.23 1.72 -34.60
N SER A 44 -12.60 0.53 -34.64
CA SER A 44 -12.53 -0.39 -33.48
C SER A 44 -11.79 0.18 -32.27
N ALA A 45 -10.98 1.23 -32.47
CA ALA A 45 -10.23 1.92 -31.42
C ALA A 45 -10.92 3.19 -30.92
N LEU A 46 -12.19 3.38 -31.28
CA LEU A 46 -13.02 4.51 -30.84
C LEU A 46 -13.94 4.08 -29.70
N ASP A 47 -13.93 4.90 -28.65
CA ASP A 47 -14.85 4.81 -27.53
C ASP A 47 -15.90 5.92 -27.64
N VAL A 48 -17.14 5.62 -27.19
CA VAL A 48 -18.23 6.60 -27.16
C VAL A 48 -18.45 7.09 -25.73
N LEU A 49 -18.14 8.36 -25.49
CA LEU A 49 -18.41 9.05 -24.24
C LEU A 49 -19.74 9.82 -24.33
N SER A 50 -20.77 9.32 -23.66
CA SER A 50 -22.01 10.08 -23.48
C SER A 50 -21.85 11.15 -22.41
N VAL A 51 -22.12 12.40 -22.79
CA VAL A 51 -22.19 13.55 -21.89
C VAL A 51 -23.59 14.15 -21.94
N TYR A 52 -24.03 14.73 -20.83
CA TYR A 52 -25.35 15.37 -20.74
C TYR A 52 -25.16 16.87 -20.66
N ARG A 53 -25.76 17.60 -21.60
CA ARG A 53 -25.77 19.05 -21.58
C ARG A 53 -26.91 19.55 -20.67
N PRO A 54 -26.65 20.53 -19.80
CA PRO A 54 -27.72 21.21 -19.09
C PRO A 54 -28.66 21.83 -20.13
N ALA A 55 -29.96 21.62 -19.95
CA ALA A 55 -30.93 22.11 -20.90
C ALA A 55 -30.98 23.64 -20.92
N GLN A 56 -30.97 24.22 -22.11
CA GLN A 56 -31.32 25.63 -22.31
C GLN A 56 -32.84 25.74 -22.45
N GLY A 57 -33.59 25.69 -21.34
CA GLY A 57 -35.05 25.91 -21.32
C GLY A 57 -35.88 24.78 -20.71
N VAL A 58 -37.05 24.49 -21.31
CA VAL A 58 -38.11 23.60 -20.76
C VAL A 58 -37.86 22.11 -21.04
N HIS A 59 -36.92 21.79 -21.93
CA HIS A 59 -36.59 20.39 -22.25
C HIS A 59 -35.61 19.80 -21.24
N GLY A 60 -35.59 18.47 -21.06
CA GLY A 60 -34.63 17.80 -20.18
C GLY A 60 -33.19 17.88 -20.71
N PRO A 61 -32.19 17.37 -19.97
CA PRO A 61 -30.80 17.38 -20.40
C PRO A 61 -30.63 16.66 -21.74
N GLU A 62 -29.91 17.28 -22.67
CA GLU A 62 -29.63 16.71 -23.99
C GLU A 62 -28.41 15.77 -23.89
N ARG A 63 -28.56 14.53 -24.33
CA ARG A 63 -27.44 13.59 -24.44
C ARG A 63 -26.65 13.88 -25.71
N VAL A 64 -25.33 14.01 -25.57
CA VAL A 64 -24.39 14.17 -26.67
C VAL A 64 -23.34 13.06 -26.56
N ASP A 65 -23.12 12.35 -27.67
CA ASP A 65 -22.11 11.30 -27.74
C ASP A 65 -20.82 11.87 -28.37
N LEU A 66 -19.72 11.80 -27.62
CA LEU A 66 -18.39 12.23 -28.04
C LEU A 66 -17.57 11.00 -28.39
N LEU A 67 -16.85 11.06 -29.51
CA LEU A 67 -15.86 10.04 -29.85
C LEU A 67 -14.55 10.34 -29.14
N THR A 68 -14.01 9.34 -28.46
CA THR A 68 -12.70 9.39 -27.81
C THR A 68 -11.83 8.24 -28.30
N THR A 69 -10.53 8.33 -28.08
CA THR A 69 -9.61 7.21 -28.31
C THR A 69 -8.55 7.20 -27.20
N ARG A 70 -7.46 6.44 -27.37
CA ARG A 70 -6.32 6.45 -26.45
C ARG A 70 -5.05 6.85 -27.19
N CYS A 71 -4.25 7.73 -26.59
CA CYS A 71 -2.89 7.99 -27.08
C CYS A 71 -1.97 6.79 -26.80
N GLU A 72 -0.83 6.73 -27.49
CA GLU A 72 0.14 5.64 -27.35
C GLU A 72 0.57 5.44 -25.89
N THR A 73 0.87 6.52 -25.16
CA THR A 73 1.30 6.42 -23.76
C THR A 73 0.22 5.85 -22.84
N CYS A 74 -1.04 6.27 -22.98
CA CYS A 74 -2.13 5.70 -22.17
C CYS A 74 -2.44 4.24 -22.55
N ARG A 75 -2.21 3.83 -23.82
CA ARG A 75 -2.27 2.40 -24.18
C ARG A 75 -1.15 1.59 -23.52
N LEU A 76 0.06 2.13 -23.47
CA LEU A 76 1.18 1.49 -22.78
C LEU A 76 0.92 1.37 -21.27
N LEU A 77 0.38 2.41 -20.62
CA LEU A 77 0.00 2.34 -19.21
C LEU A 77 -1.07 1.26 -18.95
N ARG A 78 -2.09 1.16 -19.82
CA ARG A 78 -3.08 0.07 -19.74
C ARG A 78 -2.43 -1.31 -19.92
N ALA A 79 -1.51 -1.46 -20.88
CA ALA A 79 -0.80 -2.72 -21.09
C ALA A 79 0.03 -3.11 -19.86
N VAL A 80 0.76 -2.14 -19.25
CA VAL A 80 1.50 -2.35 -18.00
C VAL A 80 0.56 -2.78 -16.87
N ALA A 81 -0.61 -2.15 -16.74
CA ALA A 81 -1.61 -2.56 -15.75
C ALA A 81 -2.07 -4.02 -15.95
N LEU A 82 -2.37 -4.41 -17.19
CA LEU A 82 -2.76 -5.78 -17.53
C LEU A 82 -1.63 -6.78 -17.24
N ASP A 83 -0.39 -6.46 -17.58
CA ASP A 83 0.78 -7.30 -17.33
C ASP A 83 1.00 -7.50 -15.83
N LEU A 84 0.95 -6.41 -15.04
CA LEU A 84 1.06 -6.47 -13.57
C LEU A 84 -0.03 -7.33 -12.94
N LEU A 85 -1.27 -7.23 -13.42
CA LEU A 85 -2.37 -8.08 -12.94
C LEU A 85 -2.21 -9.54 -13.34
N SER A 86 -1.69 -9.81 -14.54
CA SER A 86 -1.41 -11.17 -15.00
C SER A 86 -0.32 -11.85 -14.16
N ALA A 87 0.68 -11.07 -13.72
CA ALA A 87 1.74 -11.53 -12.84
C ALA A 87 1.28 -11.75 -11.39
N ASN A 88 0.13 -11.18 -10.99
CA ASN A 88 -0.39 -11.22 -9.62
C ASN A 88 -1.82 -11.83 -9.57
N ALA A 89 -1.93 -13.14 -9.81
CA ALA A 89 -3.23 -13.84 -9.87
C ALA A 89 -4.09 -13.67 -8.60
N ASP A 90 -3.46 -13.52 -7.43
CA ASP A 90 -4.14 -13.31 -6.15
C ASP A 90 -4.85 -11.96 -6.06
N LEU A 91 -4.23 -10.91 -6.61
CA LEU A 91 -4.83 -9.59 -6.69
C LEU A 91 -6.09 -9.63 -7.57
N ARG A 92 -6.01 -10.30 -8.73
CA ARG A 92 -7.16 -10.50 -9.61
C ARG A 92 -8.29 -11.24 -8.90
N ARG A 93 -7.99 -12.31 -8.15
CA ARG A 93 -9.00 -13.05 -7.37
C ARG A 93 -9.67 -12.18 -6.31
N ARG A 94 -8.92 -11.26 -5.67
CA ARG A 94 -9.42 -10.38 -4.61
C ARG A 94 -10.34 -9.27 -5.14
N ILE A 95 -10.06 -8.72 -6.32
CA ILE A 95 -10.90 -7.69 -6.95
C ILE A 95 -12.09 -8.31 -7.68
N GLY A 96 -11.92 -9.52 -8.22
CA GLY A 96 -12.95 -10.28 -8.92
C GLY A 96 -12.88 -10.04 -10.44
N ASP A 97 -13.44 -8.91 -10.89
CA ASP A 97 -13.54 -8.61 -12.31
C ASP A 97 -12.19 -8.11 -12.89
N PRO A 98 -11.64 -8.75 -13.93
CA PRO A 98 -10.34 -8.36 -14.52
C PRO A 98 -10.32 -6.96 -15.13
N GLU A 99 -11.41 -6.51 -15.75
CA GLU A 99 -11.48 -5.18 -16.36
C GLU A 99 -11.56 -4.11 -15.27
N ILE A 100 -12.33 -4.35 -14.20
CA ILE A 100 -12.35 -3.45 -13.04
C ILE A 100 -10.96 -3.36 -12.41
N ALA A 101 -10.26 -4.48 -12.26
CA ALA A 101 -8.89 -4.47 -11.74
C ALA A 101 -7.94 -3.66 -12.63
N ALA A 102 -8.03 -3.85 -13.96
CA ALA A 102 -7.22 -3.15 -14.93
C ALA A 102 -7.48 -1.63 -14.91
N ASP A 103 -8.74 -1.22 -14.89
CA ASP A 103 -9.12 0.20 -14.85
C ASP A 103 -8.67 0.88 -13.55
N ARG A 104 -8.76 0.17 -12.41
CA ARG A 104 -8.27 0.69 -11.12
C ARG A 104 -6.77 0.88 -11.11
N LEU A 105 -6.03 -0.13 -11.59
CA LEU A 105 -4.57 -0.05 -11.65
C LEU A 105 -4.11 0.98 -12.69
N GLU A 106 -4.76 1.06 -13.85
CA GLU A 106 -4.52 2.10 -14.84
C GLU A 106 -4.72 3.50 -14.22
N SER A 107 -5.82 3.71 -13.50
CA SER A 107 -6.08 4.98 -12.80
C SER A 107 -4.98 5.33 -11.79
N ALA A 108 -4.46 4.34 -11.06
CA ALA A 108 -3.35 4.54 -10.14
C ALA A 108 -2.02 4.85 -10.85
N LEU A 109 -1.77 4.29 -12.03
CA LEU A 109 -0.61 4.61 -12.86
C LEU A 109 -0.72 5.99 -13.52
N ASP A 110 -1.93 6.37 -13.96
CA ASP A 110 -2.22 7.73 -14.45
C ASP A 110 -1.92 8.78 -13.38
N ALA A 111 -2.28 8.53 -12.11
CA ALA A 111 -1.93 9.39 -10.98
C ALA A 111 -0.41 9.62 -10.86
N LEU A 112 0.41 8.58 -11.02
CA LEU A 112 1.88 8.70 -11.00
C LEU A 112 2.39 9.55 -12.17
N ASP A 113 1.85 9.33 -13.37
CA ASP A 113 2.23 10.08 -14.57
C ASP A 113 1.82 11.58 -14.48
N ILE A 114 0.66 11.89 -13.88
CA ILE A 114 0.23 13.28 -13.63
C ILE A 114 1.23 14.05 -12.75
N VAL A 115 1.80 13.40 -11.74
CA VAL A 115 2.81 14.00 -10.85
C VAL A 115 4.24 13.88 -11.38
N GLY A 116 4.41 13.35 -12.60
CA GLY A 116 5.71 13.25 -13.28
C GLY A 116 6.57 12.05 -12.88
N ILE A 117 6.01 11.07 -12.15
CA ILE A 117 6.71 9.83 -11.79
C ILE A 117 6.59 8.84 -12.94
N THR A 118 7.62 8.82 -13.78
CA THR A 118 7.69 7.98 -14.99
C THR A 118 8.90 7.06 -15.00
N SER A 119 9.76 7.10 -13.97
CA SER A 119 10.94 6.25 -13.90
C SER A 119 10.57 4.80 -13.63
N ALA A 120 11.06 3.90 -14.50
CA ALA A 120 10.83 2.45 -14.37
C ALA A 120 11.21 1.94 -12.97
N SER A 121 12.36 2.37 -12.43
CA SER A 121 12.82 1.95 -11.09
C SER A 121 11.88 2.35 -9.95
N THR A 122 11.12 3.45 -10.09
CA THR A 122 10.14 3.86 -9.08
C THR A 122 8.83 3.09 -9.27
N ILE A 123 8.39 2.91 -10.51
CA ILE A 123 7.19 2.12 -10.82
C ILE A 123 7.38 0.66 -10.38
N ASP A 124 8.50 0.03 -10.76
CA ASP A 124 8.84 -1.34 -10.35
C ASP A 124 8.88 -1.47 -8.83
N ARG A 125 9.37 -0.45 -8.12
CA ARG A 125 9.39 -0.45 -6.65
C ARG A 125 7.99 -0.37 -6.04
N LEU A 126 7.13 0.51 -6.57
CA LEU A 126 5.74 0.67 -6.11
C LEU A 126 4.82 -0.49 -6.52
N THR A 127 5.24 -1.33 -7.47
CA THR A 127 4.44 -2.43 -8.02
C THR A 127 5.07 -3.81 -7.83
N GLY A 128 6.29 -3.89 -7.29
CA GLY A 128 7.10 -5.12 -7.25
C GLY A 128 6.66 -6.15 -6.22
N THR A 129 5.74 -5.81 -5.32
CA THR A 129 5.12 -6.77 -4.39
C THR A 129 3.61 -6.59 -4.41
N MET A 130 2.86 -7.66 -4.11
CA MET A 130 1.39 -7.60 -4.01
C MET A 130 0.93 -6.55 -2.98
N THR A 131 1.63 -6.44 -1.85
CA THR A 131 1.32 -5.44 -0.81
C THR A 131 1.54 -4.01 -1.31
N ALA A 132 2.65 -3.74 -2.01
CA ALA A 132 2.92 -2.43 -2.58
C ALA A 132 1.89 -2.08 -3.67
N LEU A 133 1.55 -3.03 -4.53
CA LEU A 133 0.56 -2.87 -5.59
C LEU A 133 -0.84 -2.57 -5.04
N LEU A 134 -1.27 -3.29 -4.00
CA LEU A 134 -2.53 -3.00 -3.29
C LEU A 134 -2.52 -1.61 -2.67
N LYS A 135 -1.45 -1.25 -1.96
CA LYS A 135 -1.33 0.08 -1.33
C LYS A 135 -1.38 1.19 -2.38
N LEU A 136 -0.70 1.01 -3.52
CA LEU A 136 -0.74 1.93 -4.66
C LEU A 136 -2.17 2.10 -5.16
N MET A 137 -2.88 0.99 -5.41
CA MET A 137 -4.26 1.02 -5.89
C MET A 137 -5.20 1.68 -4.86
N ASP A 138 -5.14 1.29 -3.60
CA ASP A 138 -5.99 1.84 -2.53
C ASP A 138 -5.78 3.35 -2.36
N THR A 139 -4.56 3.82 -2.55
CA THR A 139 -4.21 5.24 -2.38
C THR A 139 -4.54 6.08 -3.61
N LEU A 140 -4.27 5.58 -4.82
CA LEU A 140 -4.26 6.40 -6.04
C LEU A 140 -5.40 6.14 -7.03
N THR A 141 -6.16 5.04 -6.90
CA THR A 141 -7.24 4.74 -7.85
C THR A 141 -8.27 5.86 -7.95
N ILE A 142 -8.77 6.35 -6.80
CA ILE A 142 -9.79 7.40 -6.75
C ILE A 142 -9.26 8.75 -7.25
N PRO A 143 -8.15 9.29 -6.70
CA PRO A 143 -7.67 10.59 -7.16
C PRO A 143 -7.16 10.53 -8.62
N GLY A 144 -6.56 9.43 -9.06
CA GLY A 144 -6.15 9.23 -10.45
C GLY A 144 -7.33 9.11 -11.41
N GLY A 145 -8.33 8.30 -11.06
CA GLY A 145 -9.55 8.15 -11.84
C GLY A 145 -10.30 9.48 -11.97
N SER A 146 -10.40 10.27 -10.89
CA SER A 146 -11.01 11.61 -10.92
C SER A 146 -10.27 12.63 -11.78
N ALA A 147 -9.01 12.36 -12.14
CA ALA A 147 -8.22 13.18 -13.04
C ALA A 147 -8.36 12.76 -14.52
N ALA A 148 -9.11 11.68 -14.82
CA ALA A 148 -9.34 11.27 -16.18
C ALA A 148 -10.17 12.31 -16.96
N TRP A 149 -9.75 12.58 -18.19
CA TRP A 149 -10.37 13.55 -19.07
C TRP A 149 -11.86 13.25 -19.30
N THR A 150 -12.23 11.97 -19.46
CA THR A 150 -13.64 11.59 -19.62
C THR A 150 -14.53 12.02 -18.45
N LEU A 151 -14.03 11.99 -17.21
CA LEU A 151 -14.79 12.45 -16.04
C LEU A 151 -14.89 13.97 -16.02
N HIS A 152 -13.81 14.68 -16.33
CA HIS A 152 -13.82 16.14 -16.49
C HIS A 152 -14.79 16.58 -17.59
N ALA A 153 -14.78 15.91 -18.74
CA ALA A 153 -15.68 16.18 -19.86
C ALA A 153 -17.16 15.94 -19.49
N ARG A 154 -17.45 14.88 -18.71
CA ARG A 154 -18.79 14.64 -18.16
C ARG A 154 -19.21 15.73 -17.17
N ALA A 155 -18.33 16.10 -16.25
CA ALA A 155 -18.61 17.09 -15.20
C ALA A 155 -18.83 18.50 -15.76
N ALA A 156 -18.08 18.89 -16.79
CA ALA A 156 -18.22 20.18 -17.46
C ALA A 156 -19.53 20.32 -18.26
N GLY A 157 -20.33 19.24 -18.42
CA GLY A 157 -21.62 19.27 -19.11
C GLY A 157 -21.54 19.79 -20.55
N TYR A 158 -20.35 19.81 -21.14
CA TYR A 158 -20.06 20.37 -22.46
C TYR A 158 -20.59 21.81 -22.66
N SER A 159 -20.65 22.63 -21.60
CA SER A 159 -21.12 24.01 -21.71
C SER A 159 -20.06 24.90 -22.38
N GLY A 160 -19.98 24.88 -23.71
CA GLY A 160 -19.27 25.92 -24.48
C GLY A 160 -18.23 25.49 -25.50
N ALA A 161 -17.94 24.20 -25.71
CA ALA A 161 -16.93 23.78 -26.70
C ALA A 161 -17.55 23.52 -28.08
N PRO A 162 -17.31 24.32 -29.13
CA PRO A 162 -17.91 24.11 -30.46
C PRO A 162 -17.39 22.86 -31.20
N ARG A 163 -16.35 22.18 -30.70
CA ARG A 163 -15.72 20.96 -31.25
C ARG A 163 -15.15 20.11 -30.12
N THR A 164 -15.00 18.79 -30.35
CA THR A 164 -14.56 17.83 -29.32
C THR A 164 -13.32 18.35 -28.58
N PRO A 165 -13.41 18.64 -27.27
CA PRO A 165 -12.34 19.26 -26.50
C PRO A 165 -11.16 18.29 -26.42
N ALA A 166 -9.99 18.70 -26.86
CA ALA A 166 -8.74 17.97 -26.67
C ALA A 166 -7.66 18.96 -26.26
N ASN A 167 -6.70 18.48 -25.48
CA ASN A 167 -5.61 19.28 -24.94
C ASN A 167 -4.39 19.23 -25.86
N HIS A 168 -3.53 20.24 -25.79
CA HIS A 168 -2.23 20.24 -26.48
C HIS A 168 -1.23 19.33 -25.76
N SER A 169 -1.37 19.22 -24.44
CA SER A 169 -0.50 18.43 -23.59
C SER A 169 -1.30 17.43 -22.73
N ARG A 170 -0.61 16.37 -22.29
CA ARG A 170 -1.22 15.37 -21.38
C ARG A 170 -1.59 16.06 -20.07
N TRP A 171 -2.78 15.76 -19.57
CA TRP A 171 -3.28 16.24 -18.27
C TRP A 171 -3.45 17.75 -18.14
N GLU A 172 -3.44 18.52 -19.24
CA GLU A 172 -3.61 19.98 -19.22
C GLU A 172 -4.88 20.43 -18.49
N HIS A 173 -5.94 19.64 -18.63
CA HIS A 173 -7.22 19.84 -17.96
C HIS A 173 -7.20 19.59 -16.44
N VAL A 174 -6.15 18.98 -15.89
CA VAL A 174 -6.04 18.68 -14.45
C VAL A 174 -5.52 19.93 -13.72
N PRO A 175 -6.34 20.60 -12.89
CA PRO A 175 -5.96 21.84 -12.21
C PRO A 175 -4.87 21.60 -11.16
N GLU A 176 -4.11 22.64 -10.83
CA GLU A 176 -2.99 22.54 -9.88
C GLU A 176 -3.41 22.05 -8.49
N GLY A 177 -4.61 22.40 -8.02
CA GLY A 177 -5.15 21.88 -6.76
C GLY A 177 -5.31 20.35 -6.77
N GLN A 178 -5.77 19.77 -7.88
CA GLN A 178 -5.87 18.30 -8.03
C GLN A 178 -4.49 17.65 -8.17
N ARG A 179 -3.54 18.33 -8.84
CA ARG A 179 -2.14 17.88 -8.87
C ARG A 179 -1.52 17.86 -7.49
N GLN A 180 -1.80 18.85 -6.64
CA GLN A 180 -1.32 18.88 -5.27
C GLN A 180 -1.90 17.73 -4.43
N VAL A 181 -3.21 17.46 -4.54
CA VAL A 181 -3.85 16.30 -3.88
C VAL A 181 -3.18 14.98 -4.29
N LEU A 182 -2.83 14.83 -5.57
CA LEU A 182 -2.10 13.66 -6.05
C LEU A 182 -0.67 13.59 -5.49
N ARG A 183 0.06 14.72 -5.43
CA ARG A 183 1.39 14.76 -4.81
C ARG A 183 1.33 14.37 -3.32
N ASP A 184 0.34 14.88 -2.59
CA ASP A 184 0.15 14.57 -1.18
C ASP A 184 -0.21 13.10 -0.96
N ALA A 185 -1.00 12.49 -1.86
CA ALA A 185 -1.32 11.06 -1.81
C ALA A 185 -0.11 10.17 -2.17
N VAL A 186 0.74 10.61 -3.09
CA VAL A 186 1.95 9.88 -3.50
C VAL A 186 3.07 9.99 -2.48
N ALA A 187 3.20 11.14 -1.79
CA ALA A 187 4.32 11.40 -0.89
C ALA A 187 4.52 10.29 0.18
N PRO A 188 3.49 9.79 0.89
CA PRO A 188 3.64 8.67 1.83
C PRO A 188 4.09 7.36 1.19
N LEU A 189 3.72 7.09 -0.06
CA LEU A 189 4.15 5.89 -0.78
C LEU A 189 5.65 5.92 -1.05
N LEU A 190 6.21 7.11 -1.32
CA LEU A 190 7.63 7.32 -1.52
C LEU A 190 8.40 7.51 -0.21
N ALA A 191 7.75 8.08 0.82
CA ALA A 191 8.36 8.39 2.10
C ALA A 191 8.80 7.13 2.86
N ARG A 192 8.03 6.04 2.76
CA ARG A 192 8.39 4.74 3.36
C ARG A 192 9.77 4.24 2.93
N ASP A 193 10.18 4.55 1.69
CA ASP A 193 11.43 4.04 1.12
C ASP A 193 12.67 4.81 1.60
N VAL A 194 12.49 6.09 1.94
CA VAL A 194 13.57 6.92 2.51
C VAL A 194 13.51 6.99 4.04
N ALA A 195 12.41 6.51 4.62
CA ALA A 195 12.23 6.44 6.06
C ALA A 195 13.26 5.46 6.63
N ARG A 196 14.12 5.98 7.51
CA ARG A 196 15.05 5.14 8.25
C ARG A 196 14.29 4.46 9.39
N PRO A 197 14.44 3.13 9.56
CA PRO A 197 13.93 2.47 10.76
C PRO A 197 14.46 3.19 12.01
N VAL A 198 13.59 3.35 12.98
CA VAL A 198 13.90 3.89 14.30
C VAL A 198 13.61 2.81 15.34
N ASP A 199 14.21 2.96 16.50
CA ASP A 199 13.89 2.11 17.64
C ASP A 199 12.51 2.47 18.18
N VAL A 200 11.61 1.50 18.12
CA VAL A 200 10.28 1.57 18.73
C VAL A 200 10.31 0.68 19.96
N PHE A 201 10.28 1.30 21.14
CA PHE A 201 10.32 0.61 22.42
C PHE A 201 8.99 -0.12 22.71
N ALA A 202 9.07 -1.23 23.43
CA ALA A 202 7.90 -1.94 23.91
C ALA A 202 7.07 -1.03 24.85
N PRO A 203 5.74 -0.97 24.71
CA PRO A 203 4.87 -0.27 25.65
C PRO A 203 5.09 -0.75 27.09
N SER A 204 5.05 0.19 28.02
CA SER A 204 5.18 -0.02 29.46
C SER A 204 4.03 0.68 30.17
N ASP A 205 3.32 -0.04 31.04
CA ASP A 205 2.19 0.52 31.80
C ASP A 205 2.63 1.34 33.03
N ASP A 206 3.82 1.10 33.59
CA ASP A 206 4.27 1.65 34.90
C ASP A 206 5.67 2.29 34.87
N ASP A 207 6.08 2.88 33.74
CA ASP A 207 7.47 3.37 33.50
C ASP A 207 8.58 2.31 33.73
N SER A 208 8.20 1.04 33.86
CA SER A 208 9.12 -0.09 34.03
C SER A 208 9.57 -0.58 32.66
N PRO A 209 10.86 -0.89 32.46
CA PRO A 209 11.33 -1.33 31.15
C PRO A 209 10.63 -2.64 30.77
N SER A 210 9.87 -2.58 29.66
CA SER A 210 9.06 -3.67 29.12
C SER A 210 9.77 -4.30 27.92
N GLY A 211 9.48 -5.58 27.65
CA GLY A 211 10.03 -6.32 26.54
C GLY A 211 8.98 -7.24 25.93
N CYS A 212 9.30 -7.80 24.77
CA CYS A 212 8.47 -8.82 24.16
C CYS A 212 8.20 -9.97 25.15
N LEU A 213 6.94 -10.34 25.34
CA LEU A 213 6.48 -11.40 26.25
C LEU A 213 7.28 -12.71 26.10
N LEU A 214 7.66 -13.05 24.86
CA LEU A 214 8.44 -14.25 24.55
C LEU A 214 9.95 -13.99 24.53
N CYS A 215 10.47 -13.29 23.52
CA CYS A 215 11.92 -13.18 23.33
C CYS A 215 12.60 -12.09 24.17
N GLY A 216 11.83 -11.27 24.88
CA GLY A 216 12.29 -10.24 25.80
C GLY A 216 12.88 -8.98 25.17
N VAL A 217 12.90 -8.85 23.84
CA VAL A 217 13.49 -7.65 23.20
C VAL A 217 12.74 -6.39 23.63
N GLY A 218 13.48 -5.35 24.06
CA GLY A 218 12.90 -4.09 24.56
C GLY A 218 12.56 -3.07 23.46
N ALA A 219 13.10 -3.24 22.26
CA ALA A 219 12.85 -2.37 21.12
C ALA A 219 12.88 -3.15 19.80
N VAL A 220 12.17 -2.64 18.80
CA VAL A 220 12.19 -3.15 17.43
C VAL A 220 12.52 -2.04 16.46
N HIS A 221 13.28 -2.36 15.40
CA HIS A 221 13.52 -1.41 14.32
C HIS A 221 12.31 -1.40 13.39
N ALA A 222 11.58 -0.29 13.37
CA ALA A 222 10.41 -0.11 12.51
C ALA A 222 10.34 1.30 11.95
N LEU A 223 9.52 1.50 10.92
CA LEU A 223 9.23 2.84 10.44
C LEU A 223 8.41 3.58 11.50
N ARG A 224 8.65 4.89 11.66
CA ARG A 224 7.95 5.71 12.66
C ARG A 224 6.42 5.65 12.51
N GLU A 225 5.92 5.53 11.28
CA GLU A 225 4.49 5.41 11.00
C GLU A 225 3.87 4.06 11.42
N ASP A 226 4.69 3.02 11.57
CA ASP A 226 4.24 1.70 12.00
C ASP A 226 4.36 1.52 13.54
N ALA A 227 4.90 2.52 14.26
CA ALA A 227 5.27 2.42 15.67
C ALA A 227 4.09 2.06 16.59
N GLU A 228 2.87 2.52 16.28
CA GLU A 228 1.67 2.20 17.06
C GLU A 228 1.18 0.76 16.83
N SER A 229 1.56 0.14 15.71
CA SER A 229 1.06 -1.15 15.26
C SER A 229 2.09 -2.28 15.31
N VAL A 230 3.36 -1.95 15.60
CA VAL A 230 4.46 -2.93 15.56
C VAL A 230 4.43 -3.90 16.74
N TRP A 231 3.74 -3.54 17.82
CA TRP A 231 3.59 -4.35 19.01
C TRP A 231 2.16 -4.88 19.10
N THR A 232 2.02 -6.20 19.19
CA THR A 232 0.70 -6.85 19.32
C THR A 232 0.45 -7.17 20.80
N LEU A 233 -0.67 -6.69 21.35
CA LEU A 233 -1.10 -7.04 22.72
C LEU A 233 -1.47 -8.51 22.80
N MET A 234 -0.95 -9.21 23.80
CA MET A 234 -1.15 -10.65 23.99
C MET A 234 -1.21 -11.01 25.48
N SER A 235 -1.90 -12.11 25.76
CA SER A 235 -1.93 -12.76 27.07
C SER A 235 -1.41 -14.18 26.95
N ALA A 236 -0.69 -14.65 27.97
CA ALA A 236 -0.19 -16.01 28.01
C ALA A 236 -0.25 -16.58 29.43
N ASP A 237 -0.53 -17.88 29.55
CA ASP A 237 -0.31 -18.57 30.82
C ASP A 237 1.18 -18.72 31.08
N SER A 238 1.64 -18.34 32.27
CA SER A 238 3.07 -18.44 32.66
C SER A 238 3.65 -19.83 32.39
N VAL A 239 2.88 -20.89 32.67
CA VAL A 239 3.27 -22.28 32.42
C VAL A 239 3.43 -22.59 30.93
N ALA A 240 2.58 -22.05 30.07
CA ALA A 240 2.62 -22.30 28.62
C ALA A 240 3.91 -21.77 27.99
N ILE A 241 4.49 -20.73 28.58
CA ILE A 241 5.77 -20.14 28.17
C ILE A 241 6.95 -20.61 29.04
N GLY A 242 6.83 -21.74 29.76
CA GLY A 242 7.97 -22.33 30.50
C GLY A 242 8.23 -21.72 31.87
N GLY A 243 7.33 -20.89 32.38
CA GLY A 243 7.35 -20.35 33.73
C GLY A 243 7.08 -21.38 34.82
N ARG A 244 7.10 -20.91 36.07
CA ARG A 244 6.78 -21.75 37.24
C ARG A 244 5.33 -22.24 37.16
N PRO A 245 5.01 -23.42 37.72
CA PRO A 245 3.66 -23.95 37.78
C PRO A 245 2.78 -23.12 38.73
N MET A 246 2.36 -21.94 38.26
CA MET A 246 1.37 -21.07 38.89
C MET A 246 0.37 -20.65 37.81
N PRO A 247 -0.94 -20.68 38.10
CA PRO A 247 -1.98 -20.31 37.14
C PRO A 247 -2.10 -18.77 37.05
N ASP A 248 -1.02 -18.12 36.67
CA ASP A 248 -0.96 -16.69 36.46
C ASP A 248 -0.96 -16.40 34.96
N THR A 249 -1.94 -15.59 34.53
CA THR A 249 -1.98 -15.03 33.18
C THR A 249 -1.08 -13.79 33.15
N LEU A 250 -0.20 -13.74 32.15
CA LEU A 250 0.74 -12.66 31.92
C LEU A 250 0.25 -11.87 30.70
N ASP A 251 -0.07 -10.61 30.91
CA ASP A 251 -0.42 -9.67 29.85
C ASP A 251 0.84 -8.90 29.42
N GLY A 252 0.95 -8.60 28.13
CA GLY A 252 2.05 -7.81 27.59
C GLY A 252 1.96 -7.63 26.09
N VAL A 253 3.11 -7.36 25.48
CA VAL A 253 3.23 -7.18 24.02
C VAL A 253 4.14 -8.22 23.40
N VAL A 254 3.92 -8.55 22.13
CA VAL A 254 4.83 -9.37 21.34
C VAL A 254 5.39 -8.58 20.16
N CYS A 255 6.66 -8.79 19.85
CA CYS A 255 7.30 -8.19 18.68
C CYS A 255 6.86 -8.92 17.39
N PRO A 256 7.03 -8.31 16.19
CA PRO A 256 6.53 -8.88 14.94
C PRO A 256 7.04 -10.30 14.64
N ARG A 257 8.28 -10.62 15.02
CA ARG A 257 8.83 -11.98 14.88
C ARG A 257 8.06 -13.01 15.71
N CYS A 258 7.80 -12.67 16.98
CA CYS A 258 7.08 -13.54 17.90
C CYS A 258 5.61 -13.65 17.53
N ASP A 259 4.98 -12.57 17.07
CA ASP A 259 3.61 -12.55 16.56
C ASP A 259 3.44 -13.51 15.35
N ALA A 260 4.32 -13.39 14.35
CA ALA A 260 4.32 -14.30 13.21
C ALA A 260 4.60 -15.78 13.59
N ALA A 261 5.28 -16.03 14.71
CA ALA A 261 5.48 -17.37 15.24
C ALA A 261 4.24 -17.89 15.97
N ILE A 262 3.53 -17.02 16.70
CA ILE A 262 2.24 -17.32 17.36
C ILE A 262 1.18 -17.67 16.32
N ASP A 263 1.06 -16.88 15.24
CA ASP A 263 0.12 -17.15 14.15
C ASP A 263 0.34 -18.53 13.53
N ARG A 264 1.60 -18.91 13.30
CA ARG A 264 1.97 -20.22 12.76
C ARG A 264 1.72 -21.37 13.74
N ALA A 265 1.92 -21.12 15.04
CA ALA A 265 1.64 -22.09 16.09
C ALA A 265 0.16 -22.15 16.47
N GLN A 266 -0.66 -21.20 16.00
CA GLN A 266 -2.07 -21.02 16.35
C GLN A 266 -2.29 -20.78 17.86
N GLY A 267 -1.32 -20.15 18.53
CA GLY A 267 -1.42 -19.84 19.96
C GLY A 267 -0.09 -19.51 20.62
N VAL A 268 -0.14 -18.97 21.83
CA VAL A 268 1.04 -18.61 22.63
C VAL A 268 1.48 -19.82 23.47
N GLY A 269 2.74 -20.23 23.32
CA GLY A 269 3.33 -21.32 24.10
C GLY A 269 4.65 -21.84 23.55
N GLN A 270 5.10 -22.99 24.04
CA GLN A 270 6.37 -23.63 23.68
C GLN A 270 6.60 -23.75 22.16
N GLN A 271 5.56 -24.11 21.39
CA GLN A 271 5.69 -24.22 19.93
C GLN A 271 5.95 -22.87 19.25
N ALA A 272 5.25 -21.80 19.65
CA ALA A 272 5.50 -20.46 19.13
C ALA A 272 6.91 -19.97 19.50
N MET A 273 7.37 -20.26 20.73
CA MET A 273 8.73 -19.94 21.15
C MET A 273 9.77 -20.68 20.32
N ALA A 274 9.61 -21.99 20.09
CA ALA A 274 10.51 -22.78 19.25
C ALA A 274 10.55 -22.24 17.81
N LEU A 275 9.40 -21.90 17.22
CA LEU A 275 9.34 -21.30 15.88
C LEU A 275 10.03 -19.93 15.82
N SER A 276 9.88 -19.10 16.86
CA SER A 276 10.53 -17.79 16.97
C SER A 276 12.05 -17.90 17.17
N VAL A 277 12.53 -18.85 17.98
CA VAL A 277 13.96 -19.14 18.14
C VAL A 277 14.57 -19.62 16.81
N ARG A 278 13.88 -20.52 16.10
CA ARG A 278 14.35 -21.01 14.78
C ARG A 278 14.47 -19.87 13.77
N ASP A 279 13.49 -18.97 13.73
CA ASP A 279 13.53 -17.78 12.88
C ASP A 279 14.70 -16.86 13.26
N PHE A 280 14.89 -16.60 14.55
CA PHE A 280 16.01 -15.81 15.06
C PHE A 280 17.38 -16.41 14.69
N LEU A 281 17.52 -17.73 14.79
CA LEU A 281 18.74 -18.45 14.42
C LEU A 281 18.91 -18.63 12.91
N GLY A 282 18.01 -18.10 12.07
CA GLY A 282 18.11 -18.21 10.61
C GLY A 282 17.98 -19.65 10.10
N MET A 283 17.30 -20.52 10.84
CA MET A 283 17.21 -21.94 10.50
C MET A 283 16.26 -22.18 9.31
N PRO A 284 16.68 -22.93 8.28
CA PRO A 284 15.78 -23.28 7.19
C PRO A 284 14.57 -24.09 7.66
N HIS A 285 13.39 -23.78 7.12
CA HIS A 285 12.14 -24.45 7.51
C HIS A 285 12.13 -25.96 7.23
N TYR A 286 12.97 -26.45 6.31
CA TYR A 286 13.04 -27.89 5.98
C TYR A 286 13.74 -28.74 7.06
N LEU A 287 14.47 -28.13 8.01
CA LEU A 287 15.15 -28.88 9.08
C LEU A 287 14.18 -29.24 10.21
N ARG A 288 13.54 -30.41 10.11
CA ARG A 288 12.56 -30.88 11.11
C ARG A 288 13.17 -31.37 12.42
N SER A 289 14.47 -31.66 12.46
CA SER A 289 15.18 -32.25 13.61
C SER A 289 15.22 -31.39 14.87
N LEU A 290 14.75 -30.14 14.80
CA LEU A 290 14.71 -29.16 15.88
C LEU A 290 13.33 -28.50 15.97
N GLU A 291 12.26 -29.26 15.67
CA GLU A 291 10.86 -28.78 15.83
C GLU A 291 10.51 -28.53 17.29
N HIS A 292 11.15 -29.26 18.21
CA HIS A 292 10.98 -29.10 19.65
C HIS A 292 12.31 -28.64 20.24
N ILE A 293 12.29 -27.53 20.97
CA ILE A 293 13.43 -27.01 21.72
C ILE A 293 13.02 -27.02 23.18
N ASP A 294 13.61 -27.93 23.94
CA ASP A 294 13.31 -28.07 25.36
C ASP A 294 13.93 -26.94 26.18
N GLY A 295 13.30 -26.60 27.30
CA GLY A 295 13.85 -25.65 28.27
C GLY A 295 13.70 -24.17 27.88
N LEU A 296 12.90 -23.84 26.86
CA LEU A 296 12.58 -22.45 26.56
C LEU A 296 11.69 -21.86 27.65
N ILE A 297 12.08 -20.68 28.13
CA ILE A 297 11.34 -19.88 29.09
C ILE A 297 11.11 -18.52 28.44
N GLY A 298 9.86 -18.09 28.29
CA GLY A 298 9.54 -16.76 27.79
C GLY A 298 9.95 -15.69 28.79
N TRP A 299 10.38 -14.53 28.28
CA TRP A 299 10.91 -13.45 29.10
C TRP A 299 9.92 -12.96 30.17
N ALA A 300 8.62 -12.90 29.86
CA ALA A 300 7.60 -12.50 30.82
C ALA A 300 7.43 -13.48 32.01
N ALA A 301 7.92 -14.72 31.88
CA ALA A 301 7.92 -15.68 32.97
C ALA A 301 9.16 -15.57 33.89
N LEU A 302 10.10 -14.68 33.59
CA LEU A 302 11.26 -14.40 34.43
C LEU A 302 10.87 -13.58 35.67
N PRO A 303 11.72 -13.49 36.70
CA PRO A 303 11.46 -12.66 37.87
C PRO A 303 11.18 -11.20 37.51
N GLN A 304 10.23 -10.58 38.22
CA GLN A 304 9.91 -9.17 38.04
C GLN A 304 11.16 -8.28 38.20
N GLY A 305 11.28 -7.26 37.35
CA GLY A 305 12.45 -6.36 37.31
C GLY A 305 13.60 -6.85 36.44
N THR A 306 13.47 -8.01 35.78
CA THR A 306 14.39 -8.43 34.72
C THR A 306 14.42 -7.37 33.62
N GLN A 307 15.61 -6.96 33.19
CA GLN A 307 15.74 -5.99 32.11
C GLN A 307 15.35 -6.63 30.76
N PRO A 308 14.76 -5.85 29.84
CA PRO A 308 14.55 -6.30 28.48
C PRO A 308 15.88 -6.63 27.82
N ASN A 309 15.85 -7.62 26.91
CA ASN A 309 17.02 -8.02 26.16
C ASN A 309 17.38 -6.97 25.11
N ALA A 310 18.68 -6.83 24.85
CA ALA A 310 19.19 -6.05 23.74
C ALA A 310 18.97 -6.79 22.41
N HIS A 311 19.14 -8.12 22.42
CA HIS A 311 18.84 -9.01 21.30
C HIS A 311 17.81 -10.08 21.69
N PRO A 312 17.00 -10.57 20.73
CA PRO A 312 16.03 -11.61 21.00
C PRO A 312 16.66 -12.83 21.67
N TRP A 313 16.06 -13.29 22.77
CA TRP A 313 16.46 -14.49 23.52
C TRP A 313 17.78 -14.41 24.32
N ASP A 314 18.35 -13.23 24.59
CA ASP A 314 19.60 -13.09 25.38
C ASP A 314 19.53 -13.69 26.80
N HIS A 315 18.33 -13.83 27.35
CA HIS A 315 18.08 -14.47 28.64
C HIS A 315 18.19 -16.01 28.62
N ILE A 316 18.33 -16.62 27.44
CA ILE A 316 18.49 -18.07 27.25
C ILE A 316 19.83 -18.35 26.58
N ASP A 317 20.58 -19.32 27.10
CA ASP A 317 21.77 -19.82 26.42
C ASP A 317 21.38 -20.71 25.23
N LEU A 318 21.49 -20.16 24.02
CA LEU A 318 21.21 -20.86 22.77
C LEU A 318 22.45 -21.55 22.14
N SER A 319 23.59 -21.61 22.84
CA SER A 319 24.85 -22.15 22.31
C SER A 319 24.72 -23.59 21.78
N GLN A 320 24.13 -24.49 22.57
CA GLN A 320 23.95 -25.90 22.18
C GLN A 320 23.05 -26.07 20.95
N ILE A 321 22.02 -25.22 20.83
CA ILE A 321 21.13 -25.22 19.67
C ILE A 321 21.88 -24.73 18.44
N ARG A 322 22.65 -23.64 18.56
CA ARG A 322 23.51 -23.12 17.49
C ARG A 322 24.52 -24.16 17.02
N GLU A 323 25.17 -24.88 17.93
CA GLU A 323 26.09 -25.98 17.59
C GLU A 323 25.38 -27.09 16.80
N SER A 324 24.19 -27.51 17.25
CA SER A 324 23.38 -28.53 16.57
C SER A 324 22.95 -28.08 15.16
N VAL A 325 22.56 -26.82 15.01
CA VAL A 325 22.21 -26.21 13.71
C VAL A 325 23.41 -26.19 12.77
N ASN A 326 24.57 -25.74 13.25
CA ASN A 326 25.79 -25.68 12.46
C ASN A 326 26.28 -27.07 12.03
N ALA A 327 26.13 -28.08 12.90
CA ALA A 327 26.45 -29.48 12.57
C ALA A 327 25.52 -30.02 11.45
N LEU A 328 24.23 -29.69 11.49
CA LEU A 328 23.26 -30.09 10.47
C LEU A 328 23.45 -29.37 9.13
N LEU A 329 23.89 -28.12 9.15
CA LEU A 329 24.12 -27.30 7.95
C LEU A 329 25.52 -27.48 7.35
N GLY A 330 26.38 -28.30 7.95
CA GLY A 330 27.70 -28.62 7.40
C GLY A 330 28.70 -27.47 7.47
N TYR A 331 28.74 -26.73 8.59
CA TYR A 331 29.70 -25.65 8.86
C TYR A 331 29.62 -24.45 7.88
N GLN A 332 28.43 -24.01 7.51
CA GLN A 332 28.24 -22.60 7.17
C GLN A 332 27.82 -21.85 8.44
N PRO A 333 28.64 -20.92 8.97
CA PRO A 333 28.26 -20.18 10.17
C PRO A 333 26.99 -19.40 9.89
N VAL A 334 25.91 -19.73 10.59
CA VAL A 334 24.68 -18.96 10.57
C VAL A 334 24.84 -17.79 11.55
N GLY A 335 24.86 -16.56 11.01
CA GLY A 335 24.69 -15.28 11.72
C GLY A 335 25.46 -15.08 13.04
N ALA A 336 26.55 -14.30 12.98
CA ALA A 336 27.11 -13.65 14.16
C ALA A 336 26.19 -12.54 14.66
#